data_AF-A0A5J5ID00-F1
#
_entry.id   AF-A0A5J5ID00-F1
#
_cell.length_a   1.000
_cell.length_b   1.000
_cell.length_c   1.000
_cell.angle_alpha   90.00
_cell.angle_beta   90.00
_cell.angle_gamma   90.00
#
_symmetry.space_group_name_H-M   'P 1'
#
loop_
_entity.id
_entity.type
_entity.pdbx_description
1 polymer ?
#
loop_
_entity_poly.entity_id
_entity_poly.type
_entity_poly.pdbx_seq_one_letter_code
_entity_poly.pdbx_strand_id
1 'polypeptide(L)'
;MALIAKTNLKKRIIATLLDYTLFSFATFIYIMLAGHNNDEGGKTVNGLLALAIPAAWFIYFVVIEALNGATLAHQGLDLKVLTI
;
A
#
# COMPACT_ATOMS: atom_id res chain seq x y z
N MET A 1 -16.17 -8.80 -28.55
CA MET A 1 -16.72 -8.79 -27.17
C MET A 1 -16.44 -7.42 -26.57
N ALA A 2 -17.42 -6.51 -26.51
CA ALA A 2 -17.22 -5.18 -25.91
C ALA A 2 -17.39 -5.29 -24.39
N LEU A 3 -16.30 -5.14 -23.64
CA LEU A 3 -16.35 -5.09 -22.18
C LEU A 3 -16.78 -3.70 -21.73
N ILE A 4 -18.06 -3.54 -21.37
CA ILE A 4 -18.55 -2.32 -20.72
C ILE A 4 -18.12 -2.37 -19.26
N ALA A 5 -16.99 -1.73 -18.92
CA ALA A 5 -16.49 -1.67 -17.56
C ALA A 5 -17.41 -0.80 -16.69
N LYS A 6 -18.13 -1.43 -15.74
CA LYS A 6 -18.93 -0.71 -14.74
C LYS A 6 -18.00 0.07 -13.82
N THR A 7 -18.15 1.38 -13.76
CA THR A 7 -17.32 2.27 -12.93
C THR A 7 -17.64 2.08 -11.45
N ASN A 8 -16.95 1.15 -10.79
CA ASN A 8 -17.04 0.92 -9.34
C ASN A 8 -16.25 1.97 -8.54
N LEU A 9 -16.43 3.26 -8.84
CA LEU A 9 -15.60 4.35 -8.32
C LEU A 9 -15.55 4.38 -6.79
N LYS A 10 -16.71 4.25 -6.13
CA LYS A 10 -16.78 4.22 -4.65
C LYS A 10 -15.95 3.08 -4.05
N LYS A 11 -16.08 1.86 -4.61
CA LYS A 11 -15.30 0.71 -4.13
C LYS A 11 -13.80 0.93 -4.33
N ARG A 12 -13.39 1.50 -5.47
CA ARG A 12 -11.97 1.79 -5.75
C ARG A 12 -11.39 2.78 -4.74
N ILE A 13 -12.10 3.86 -4.45
CA ILE A 13 -11.68 4.84 -3.43
C ILE A 13 -11.50 4.16 -2.07
N ILE A 14 -12.47 3.33 -1.65
CA ILE A 14 -12.40 2.62 -0.37
C ILE A 14 -11.22 1.63 -0.36
N ALA A 15 -11.04 0.84 -1.43
CA ALA A 15 -9.92 -0.10 -1.53
C ALA A 15 -8.57 0.63 -1.41
N THR A 16 -8.37 1.71 -2.17
CA THR A 16 -7.14 2.51 -2.11
C THR A 16 -6.91 3.09 -0.70
N LEU A 17 -7.94 3.61 -0.05
CA LEU A 17 -7.83 4.10 1.33
C LEU A 17 -7.42 3.00 2.31
N LEU A 18 -7.97 1.79 2.17
CA LEU A 18 -7.61 0.65 3.00
C LEU A 18 -6.17 0.20 2.77
N ASP A 19 -5.73 0.09 1.51
CA ASP A 19 -4.35 -0.30 1.18
C ASP A 19 -3.34 0.71 1.74
N TYR A 20 -3.58 2.01 1.56
CA TYR A 20 -2.68 3.05 2.09
C TYR A 20 -2.76 3.17 3.60
N THR A 21 -3.91 2.88 4.21
CA THR A 21 -4.04 2.82 5.68
C THR A 21 -3.22 1.67 6.24
N LEU A 22 -3.31 0.48 5.62
CA LEU A 22 -2.51 -0.68 6.02
C LEU A 22 -1.02 -0.41 5.86
N PHE A 23 -0.61 0.13 4.71
CA PHE A 23 0.79 0.48 4.45
C PHE A 23 1.31 1.56 5.41
N SER A 24 0.51 2.61 5.68
CA SER A 24 0.88 3.68 6.61
C SER A 24 0.97 3.17 8.04
N PHE A 25 0.06 2.28 8.45
CA PHE A 25 0.11 1.64 9.77
C PHE A 25 1.35 0.77 9.92
N ALA A 26 1.67 -0.06 8.92
CA ALA A 26 2.90 -0.86 8.91
C ALA A 26 4.16 0.02 8.96
N THR A 27 4.16 1.12 8.19
CA THR A 27 5.25 2.11 8.19
C THR A 27 5.41 2.78 9.56
N PHE A 28 4.29 3.15 10.20
CA PHE A 28 4.30 3.73 11.54
C PHE A 28 4.90 2.75 12.56
N ILE A 29 4.45 1.48 12.56
CA ILE A 29 5.02 0.45 13.43
C ILE A 29 6.52 0.28 13.17
N TYR A 30 6.93 0.24 11.90
CA TYR A 30 8.34 0.16 11.53
C TYR A 30 9.17 1.32 12.09
N ILE A 31 8.70 2.56 11.94
CA ILE A 31 9.38 3.75 12.49
C ILE A 31 9.43 3.69 14.02
N MET A 32 8.38 3.22 14.68
CA MET A 32 8.36 3.11 16.14
C MET A 32 9.35 2.07 16.67
N LEU A 33 9.59 0.99 15.91
CA LEU A 33 10.50 -0.08 16.29
C LEU A 33 11.96 0.20 15.90
N ALA A 34 12.20 0.69 14.67
CA ALA A 34 13.53 0.86 14.09
C ALA A 34 14.05 2.31 14.15
N GLY A 35 13.19 3.28 14.43
CA GLY A 35 13.55 4.70 14.48
C GLY A 35 14.22 5.10 15.80
N HIS A 36 15.15 6.04 15.69
CA HIS A 36 15.78 6.72 16.81
C HIS A 36 14.94 7.93 17.23
N ASN A 37 14.97 8.29 18.51
CA ASN A 37 14.32 9.51 18.98
C ASN A 37 14.91 10.73 18.25
N ASN A 38 14.05 11.65 17.87
CA ASN A 38 14.43 12.86 17.12
C ASN A 38 14.42 14.14 17.96
N ASP A 39 14.32 14.02 19.30
CA ASP A 39 14.22 15.12 20.26
C ASP A 39 13.01 16.09 20.07
N GLU A 40 12.09 15.77 19.16
CA GLU A 40 10.84 16.51 18.88
C GLU A 40 9.59 15.73 19.33
N GLY A 41 9.78 14.71 20.19
CA GLY A 41 8.71 13.81 20.63
C GLY A 41 8.32 12.74 19.59
N GLY A 42 9.12 12.57 18.54
CA GLY A 42 8.93 11.56 17.50
C GLY A 42 10.12 10.61 17.33
N LYS A 43 10.03 9.78 16.30
CA LYS A 43 11.08 8.87 15.87
C LYS A 43 11.41 9.06 14.39
N THR A 44 12.68 8.91 14.05
CA THR A 44 13.17 9.02 12.67
C THR A 44 14.03 7.83 12.32
N VAL A 45 13.78 7.25 11.14
CA VAL A 45 14.63 6.22 10.53
C VAL A 45 15.46 6.89 9.44
N ASN A 46 16.79 6.72 9.49
CA ASN A 46 17.73 7.36 8.57
C ASN A 46 18.63 6.33 7.89
N GLY A 47 19.35 6.78 6.85
CA GLY A 47 20.35 5.98 6.14
C GLY A 47 19.74 4.79 5.41
N LEU A 48 20.44 3.66 5.41
CA LEU A 48 20.03 2.46 4.66
C LEU A 48 18.70 1.87 5.14
N LEU A 49 18.42 1.97 6.44
CA LEU A 49 17.16 1.49 7.01
C LEU A 49 15.94 2.23 6.45
N ALA A 50 16.09 3.51 6.10
CA ALA A 50 15.00 4.26 5.48
C ALA A 50 14.55 3.67 4.13
N LEU A 51 15.44 2.94 3.43
CA LEU A 51 15.09 2.25 2.18
C LEU A 51 14.12 1.08 2.38
N ALA A 52 13.95 0.58 3.61
CA ALA A 52 12.97 -0.46 3.89
C ALA A 52 11.54 -0.01 3.57
N ILE A 53 11.23 1.29 3.73
CA ILE A 53 9.90 1.85 3.45
C ILE A 53 9.57 1.82 1.95
N PRO A 54 10.37 2.43 1.03
CA PRO A 54 10.10 2.32 -0.41
C PRO A 54 10.23 0.90 -0.93
N ALA A 55 11.11 0.07 -0.36
CA ALA A 55 11.18 -1.36 -0.71
C ALA A 55 9.89 -2.11 -0.35
N ALA A 56 9.37 -1.91 0.87
CA ALA A 56 8.09 -2.50 1.29
C ALA A 56 6.93 -1.99 0.44
N TRP A 57 6.90 -0.70 0.09
CA TRP A 57 5.91 -0.14 -0.83
C TRP A 57 5.97 -0.82 -2.19
N PHE A 58 7.16 -0.96 -2.77
CA PHE A 58 7.35 -1.60 -4.07
C PHE A 58 6.92 -3.06 -4.04
N ILE A 59 7.29 -3.81 -3.00
CA ILE A 59 6.86 -5.19 -2.84
C ILE A 59 5.33 -5.26 -2.74
N TYR A 60 4.71 -4.44 -1.89
CA TYR A 60 3.27 -4.52 -1.64
C TYR A 60 2.40 -4.03 -2.81
N PHE A 61 2.72 -2.88 -3.39
CA PHE A 61 1.91 -2.30 -4.46
C PHE A 61 2.31 -2.77 -5.85
N VAL A 62 3.58 -3.06 -6.11
CA VAL A 62 4.01 -3.45 -7.46
C VAL A 62 4.09 -4.96 -7.59
N VAL A 63 4.87 -5.62 -6.73
CA VAL A 63 5.13 -7.06 -6.88
C VAL A 63 3.89 -7.88 -6.54
N ILE A 64 3.26 -7.66 -5.39
CA ILE A 64 2.07 -8.40 -4.98
C ILE A 64 0.91 -8.13 -5.95
N GLU A 65 0.71 -6.89 -6.39
CA GLU A 65 -0.35 -6.58 -7.36
C GLU A 65 -0.10 -7.28 -8.71
N ALA A 66 1.14 -7.27 -9.21
CA ALA A 66 1.48 -7.94 -10.47
C ALA A 66 1.23 -9.46 -10.42
N LEU A 67 1.50 -10.09 -9.27
CA LEU A 67 1.29 -11.53 -9.08
C LEU A 67 -0.20 -11.91 -8.90
N ASN A 68 -0.99 -11.04 -8.27
CA ASN A 68 -2.36 -11.34 -7.87
C ASN A 68 -3.44 -10.68 -8.74
N GLY A 69 -3.06 -9.74 -9.61
CA GLY A 69 -3.94 -8.95 -10.48
C GLY A 69 -4.74 -7.85 -9.77
N ALA A 70 -4.49 -7.65 -8.47
CA ALA A 70 -5.03 -6.59 -7.62
C ALA A 70 -4.29 -6.59 -6.28
N THR A 71 -4.29 -5.46 -5.58
CA THR A 71 -3.85 -5.36 -4.18
C THR A 71 -4.86 -6.02 -3.23
N LEU A 72 -4.44 -6.27 -1.98
CA LEU A 72 -5.25 -6.99 -0.99
C LEU A 72 -6.63 -6.34 -0.76
N ALA A 73 -6.70 -5.01 -0.58
CA ALA A 73 -7.99 -4.36 -0.38
C ALA A 73 -8.84 -4.32 -1.65
N HIS A 74 -8.22 -4.26 -2.83
CA HIS A 74 -8.93 -4.36 -4.10
C HIS A 74 -9.53 -5.77 -4.29
N GLN A 75 -8.77 -6.82 -3.99
CA GLN A 75 -9.28 -8.19 -3.98
C GLN A 75 -10.44 -8.35 -2.99
N GLY A 76 -10.30 -7.81 -1.77
CA GLY A 76 -11.34 -7.85 -0.74
C GLY A 76 -12.65 -7.12 -1.09
N LEU A 77 -12.64 -6.22 -2.08
CA LEU A 77 -13.84 -5.52 -2.57
C LEU A 77 -14.34 -6.01 -3.94
N ASP A 78 -13.84 -7.16 -4.39
CA ASP A 78 -14.10 -7.76 -5.70
C ASP A 78 -13.74 -6.83 -6.87
N LEU A 79 -12.64 -6.09 -6.71
CA LEU A 79 -12.07 -5.25 -7.75
C LEU A 79 -10.88 -5.98 -8.38
N LYS A 80 -10.98 -6.25 -9.68
CA LYS A 80 -9.89 -6.81 -10.47
C LYS A 80 -9.45 -5.81 -11.52
N VAL A 81 -8.15 -5.67 -11.71
CA VAL A 81 -7.60 -4.88 -12.81
C VAL A 81 -7.79 -5.68 -14.09
N LEU A 82 -8.54 -5.13 -15.04
CA LEU A 82 -8.68 -5.68 -16.38
C LEU A 82 -7.67 -4.96 -17.28
N THR A 83 -6.72 -5.71 -17.82
CA THR A 83 -5.83 -5.21 -18.88
C THR A 83 -6.63 -5.13 -20.18
N ILE A 84 -6.47 -4.02 -20.90
CA ILE A 84 -7.11 -3.77 -22.21
C ILE A 84 -6.37 -4.58 -23.28
#